data_AF-R7K4T6-F1
#
_entry.id   AF-R7K4T6-F1
#
_cell.length_a   1.000
_cell.length_b   1.000
_cell.length_c   1.000
_cell.angle_alpha   90.00
_cell.angle_beta   90.00
_cell.angle_gamma   90.00
#
_symmetry.space_group_name_H-M   'P 1'
#
loop_
_entity.id
_entity.type
_entity.pdbx_description
1 polymer ?
#
loop_
_entity_poly.entity_id
_entity_poly.type
_entity_poly.pdbx_seq_one_letter_code
_entity_poly.pdbx_strand_id
1 'polypeptide(L)'
;MKKNTRKTRTLALTLALCLALVCFAPAALVCASTDLEPLAPLVYENIYYFSDYDCASNFYNQVLLNIQGVNSVHFEQIEFEGLNTLQNMYSLGVFNSVEDSLVIMELRSMSQENYALLEDVFDVLKTNGCKIMFLNGVEEVKMLPMWQSDFYSTDDNRFLESADIHVNLDIFSVFIDTIFEMYEDDAGMDSVTILLDGSFLWNELSYYGFPGYINGWGDRYYENYSYAGDTFDYHILRYIRYYMQGAGGYNSLLDFMNYMQIKIFCYAGNDTYMNLLTGEIYCTDGWDSYEFYEAAANEFVFAIGTSFKGKDYLDEWLNSLVEYMEMTEWDFPVYFYNGSDLTIDNAPSEFYEIHGTNYFEFNILPDIIRALACDADMSVYDNWAGRCFVTHKPIYAGEGGWLNMYMRFLPVLPI
;
A
#
# COMPACT_ATOMS: atom_id res chain seq x y z
N MET A 1 34.66 -29.44 20.01
CA MET A 1 34.16 -29.11 18.65
C MET A 1 34.16 -27.59 18.39
N LYS A 2 35.33 -26.91 18.39
CA LYS A 2 35.43 -25.43 18.28
C LYS A 2 36.11 -24.95 16.99
N LYS A 3 35.97 -25.67 15.87
CA LYS A 3 36.69 -25.36 14.61
C LYS A 3 35.83 -24.98 13.40
N ASN A 4 34.50 -25.00 13.48
CA ASN A 4 33.62 -24.71 12.32
C ASN A 4 32.93 -23.33 12.34
N THR A 5 32.74 -22.69 13.50
CA THR A 5 31.98 -21.43 13.60
C THR A 5 32.62 -20.25 12.85
N ARG A 6 33.95 -20.24 12.70
CA ARG A 6 34.63 -19.16 11.96
C ARG A 6 34.41 -19.27 10.45
N LYS A 7 34.41 -20.49 9.90
CA LYS A 7 34.14 -20.72 8.47
C LYS A 7 32.69 -20.43 8.12
N THR A 8 31.74 -20.82 8.98
CA THR A 8 30.31 -20.54 8.75
C THR A 8 30.01 -19.04 8.83
N ARG A 9 30.64 -18.30 9.76
CA ARG A 9 30.53 -16.83 9.82
C ARG A 9 31.12 -16.14 8.59
N THR A 10 32.28 -16.58 8.10
CA THR A 10 32.86 -16.01 6.87
C THR A 10 32.01 -16.33 5.65
N LEU A 11 31.43 -17.53 5.56
CA LEU A 11 30.53 -17.90 4.45
C LEU A 11 29.24 -17.06 4.46
N ALA A 12 28.62 -16.88 5.64
CA ALA A 12 27.43 -16.05 5.80
C ALA A 12 27.70 -14.57 5.49
N LEU A 13 28.84 -14.03 5.94
CA LEU A 13 29.26 -12.68 5.57
C LEU A 13 29.53 -12.54 4.07
N THR A 14 30.10 -13.56 3.43
CA THR A 14 30.35 -13.53 1.98
C THR A 14 29.03 -13.61 1.20
N LEU A 15 28.09 -14.44 1.64
CA LEU A 15 26.75 -14.52 1.05
C LEU A 15 25.94 -13.24 1.25
N ALA A 16 25.98 -12.63 2.43
CA ALA A 16 25.35 -11.34 2.70
C ALA A 16 25.99 -10.22 1.87
N LEU A 17 27.32 -10.23 1.70
CA LEU A 17 28.02 -9.28 0.84
C LEU A 17 27.70 -9.51 -0.65
N CYS A 18 27.54 -10.77 -1.09
CA CYS A 18 27.13 -11.11 -2.45
C CYS A 18 25.67 -10.75 -2.70
N LEU A 19 24.77 -10.94 -1.73
CA LEU A 19 23.38 -10.49 -1.82
C LEU A 19 23.32 -8.96 -1.88
N ALA A 20 24.04 -8.27 -0.99
CA ALA A 20 24.14 -6.82 -1.03
C ALA A 20 24.72 -6.34 -2.37
N LEU A 21 25.77 -6.99 -2.90
CA LEU A 21 26.31 -6.66 -4.22
C LEU A 21 25.32 -6.92 -5.36
N VAL A 22 24.41 -7.89 -5.26
CA VAL A 22 23.37 -8.15 -6.28
C VAL A 22 22.20 -7.17 -6.13
N CYS A 23 21.81 -6.81 -4.91
CA CYS A 23 20.76 -5.83 -4.62
C CYS A 23 21.19 -4.39 -4.90
N PHE A 24 22.48 -4.06 -4.70
CA PHE A 24 23.05 -2.74 -4.98
C PHE A 24 23.76 -2.64 -6.35
N ALA A 25 23.99 -3.76 -7.06
CA ALA A 25 24.60 -3.71 -8.40
C ALA A 25 23.81 -2.85 -9.40
N PRO A 26 22.46 -2.87 -9.45
CA PRO A 26 21.72 -1.99 -10.35
C PRO A 26 21.94 -0.51 -10.01
N ALA A 27 21.90 -0.15 -8.72
CA ALA A 27 22.11 1.22 -8.27
C ALA A 27 23.57 1.71 -8.40
N ALA A 28 24.54 0.82 -8.18
CA ALA A 28 25.97 1.16 -8.24
C ALA A 28 26.56 1.10 -9.66
N LEU A 29 26.03 0.27 -10.58
CA LEU A 29 26.46 0.30 -11.99
C LEU A 29 26.03 1.61 -12.67
N VAL A 30 24.86 2.14 -12.33
CA VAL A 30 24.38 3.43 -12.84
C VAL A 30 25.27 4.60 -12.35
N CYS A 31 25.83 4.52 -11.15
CA CYS A 31 26.74 5.54 -10.62
C CYS A 31 28.22 5.40 -11.05
N ALA A 32 28.66 4.25 -11.56
CA ALA A 32 30.07 4.00 -11.87
C ALA A 32 30.48 4.32 -13.31
N SER A 33 29.53 4.54 -14.24
CA SER A 33 29.83 5.01 -15.60
C SER A 33 29.99 6.54 -15.63
N THR A 34 31.14 7.02 -15.16
CA THR A 34 31.53 8.44 -15.28
C THR A 34 32.17 8.80 -16.63
N ASP A 35 32.13 7.89 -17.60
CA ASP A 35 32.07 8.29 -18.99
C ASP A 35 30.61 8.64 -19.29
N LEU A 36 30.28 9.93 -19.22
CA LEU A 36 28.98 10.46 -19.67
C LEU A 36 28.87 10.19 -21.17
N GLU A 37 28.46 8.99 -21.54
CA GLU A 37 27.81 8.78 -22.84
C GLU A 37 26.73 9.87 -22.96
N PRO A 38 26.64 10.55 -24.12
CA PRO A 38 25.56 11.49 -24.32
C PRO A 38 24.25 10.73 -24.10
N LEU A 39 23.38 11.30 -23.26
CA LEU A 39 22.08 10.72 -22.95
C LEU A 39 21.41 10.28 -24.26
N ALA A 40 20.88 9.05 -24.28
CA ALA A 40 20.15 8.55 -25.44
C ALA A 40 19.06 9.57 -25.84
N PRO A 41 18.91 9.87 -27.14
CA PRO A 41 17.87 10.78 -27.60
C PRO A 41 16.51 10.20 -27.27
N LEU A 42 15.57 11.07 -26.89
CA LEU A 42 14.20 10.65 -26.66
C LEU A 42 13.56 10.25 -27.99
N VAL A 43 12.82 9.14 -27.99
CA VAL A 43 11.93 8.76 -29.10
C VAL A 43 10.64 9.57 -28.99
N TYR A 44 10.17 9.76 -27.75
CA TYR A 44 8.97 10.50 -27.43
C TYR A 44 9.33 11.86 -26.81
N GLU A 45 9.40 12.89 -27.66
CA GLU A 45 9.81 14.25 -27.25
C GLU A 45 8.65 15.08 -26.66
N ASN A 46 7.41 14.62 -26.79
CA ASN A 46 6.24 15.23 -26.15
C ASN A 46 5.73 14.32 -25.04
N ILE A 47 5.54 14.88 -23.84
CA ILE A 47 5.02 14.17 -22.67
C ILE A 47 3.67 14.76 -22.31
N TYR A 48 2.65 13.92 -22.18
CA TYR A 48 1.34 14.29 -21.67
C TYR A 48 1.14 13.65 -20.30
N TYR A 49 0.86 14.48 -19.30
CA TYR A 49 0.63 14.05 -17.93
C TYR A 49 -0.79 14.39 -17.51
N PHE A 50 -1.55 13.35 -17.21
CA PHE A 50 -2.92 13.45 -16.71
C PHE A 50 -2.92 12.90 -15.29
N SER A 51 -3.48 13.65 -14.33
CA SER A 51 -3.46 13.21 -12.93
C SER A 51 -4.70 13.61 -12.14
N ASP A 52 -5.20 12.71 -11.30
CA ASP A 52 -6.21 13.01 -10.28
C ASP A 52 -5.61 13.43 -8.92
N TYR A 53 -4.28 13.46 -8.80
CA TYR A 53 -3.62 13.76 -7.54
C TYR A 53 -3.69 15.26 -7.24
N ASP A 54 -4.17 15.63 -6.04
CA ASP A 54 -4.30 17.03 -5.63
C ASP A 54 -2.98 17.82 -5.69
N CYS A 55 -1.84 17.14 -5.52
CA CYS A 55 -0.51 17.73 -5.60
C CYS A 55 0.22 17.44 -6.91
N ALA A 56 -0.47 16.98 -7.96
CA ALA A 56 0.11 16.65 -9.27
C ALA A 56 0.94 17.81 -9.86
N SER A 57 0.50 19.05 -9.65
CA SER A 57 1.24 20.24 -10.09
C SER A 57 2.66 20.33 -9.49
N ASN A 58 2.87 19.83 -8.27
CA ASN A 58 4.20 19.77 -7.66
C ASN A 58 5.08 18.74 -8.37
N PHE A 59 4.54 17.53 -8.61
CA PHE A 59 5.25 16.49 -9.35
C PHE A 59 5.60 16.96 -10.77
N TYR A 60 4.64 17.54 -11.48
CA TYR A 60 4.86 18.14 -12.79
C TYR A 60 6.00 19.17 -12.79
N ASN A 61 5.96 20.14 -11.87
CA ASN A 61 6.94 21.23 -11.84
C ASN A 61 8.34 20.78 -11.40
N GLN A 62 8.44 19.81 -10.49
CA GLN A 62 9.70 19.39 -9.88
C GLN A 62 10.35 18.21 -10.59
N VAL A 63 9.55 17.32 -11.17
CA VAL A 63 10.03 16.10 -11.82
C VAL A 63 9.95 16.25 -13.34
N LEU A 64 8.74 16.40 -13.88
CA LEU A 64 8.52 16.28 -15.32
C LEU A 64 9.18 17.40 -16.13
N LEU A 65 9.11 18.66 -15.68
CA LEU A 65 9.76 19.79 -16.37
C LEU A 65 11.29 19.72 -16.37
N ASN A 66 11.89 18.92 -15.49
CA ASN A 66 13.34 18.79 -15.37
C ASN A 66 13.91 17.62 -16.20
N ILE A 67 13.06 16.85 -16.89
CA ILE A 67 13.51 15.77 -17.76
C ILE A 67 14.20 16.36 -19.00
N GLN A 68 15.49 16.05 -19.16
CA GLN A 68 16.29 16.57 -20.27
C GLN A 68 15.90 15.95 -21.62
N GLY A 69 15.82 16.79 -22.66
CA GLY A 69 15.56 16.36 -24.05
C GLY A 69 14.09 16.35 -24.45
N VAL A 70 13.18 16.74 -23.56
CA VAL A 70 11.74 16.87 -23.85
C VAL A 70 11.47 18.21 -24.54
N ASN A 71 10.72 18.19 -25.64
CA ASN A 71 10.30 19.38 -26.38
C ASN A 71 9.15 20.09 -25.69
N SER A 72 8.14 19.34 -25.26
CA SER A 72 6.96 19.88 -24.59
C SER A 72 6.42 18.91 -23.55
N VAL A 73 5.97 19.46 -22.43
CA VAL A 73 5.23 18.72 -21.40
C VAL A 73 3.85 19.38 -21.29
N HIS A 74 2.81 18.58 -21.45
CA HIS A 74 1.42 18.97 -21.28
C HIS A 74 0.91 18.40 -19.97
N PHE A 75 0.19 19.21 -19.20
CA PHE A 75 -0.39 18.80 -17.92
C PHE A 75 -1.87 19.11 -17.90
N GLU A 76 -2.67 18.11 -17.54
CA GLU A 76 -4.09 18.23 -17.31
C GLU A 76 -4.46 17.60 -15.97
N GLN A 77 -5.15 18.36 -15.12
CA GLN A 77 -5.71 17.85 -13.87
C GLN A 77 -7.04 17.15 -14.18
N ILE A 78 -7.16 15.90 -13.75
CA ILE A 78 -8.41 15.16 -13.72
C ILE A 78 -9.13 15.53 -12.42
N GLU A 79 -10.36 16.00 -12.55
CA GLU A 79 -11.23 16.30 -11.41
C GLU A 79 -12.14 15.11 -11.12
N PHE A 80 -12.47 14.89 -9.84
CA PHE A 80 -13.44 13.87 -9.44
C PHE A 80 -14.86 14.22 -9.92
N GLU A 81 -15.22 15.50 -9.86
CA GLU A 81 -16.49 16.05 -10.33
C GLU A 81 -16.25 17.34 -11.10
N GLY A 82 -17.16 17.67 -12.02
CA GLY A 82 -17.10 18.93 -12.77
C GLY A 82 -16.92 18.70 -14.26
N LEU A 83 -16.20 19.62 -14.92
CA LEU A 83 -16.02 19.59 -16.38
C LEU A 83 -14.75 18.83 -16.79
N ASN A 84 -13.77 18.71 -15.90
CA ASN A 84 -12.49 18.08 -16.20
C ASN A 84 -12.39 16.65 -15.65
N THR A 85 -13.52 15.93 -15.60
CA THR A 85 -13.51 14.51 -15.24
C THR A 85 -12.95 13.66 -16.37
N LEU A 86 -12.39 12.48 -16.06
CA LEU A 86 -11.85 11.56 -17.06
C LEU A 86 -12.89 11.23 -18.15
N GLN A 87 -14.14 10.99 -17.74
CA GLN A 87 -15.26 10.74 -18.65
C GLN A 87 -15.52 11.91 -19.60
N ASN A 88 -15.47 13.14 -19.11
CA ASN A 88 -15.68 14.33 -19.95
C ASN A 88 -14.51 14.53 -20.91
N MET A 89 -13.28 14.34 -20.46
CA MET A 89 -12.09 14.44 -21.31
C MET A 89 -12.14 13.43 -22.46
N TYR A 90 -12.50 12.17 -22.17
CA TYR A 90 -12.71 11.15 -23.18
C TYR A 90 -13.83 11.55 -24.15
N SER A 91 -14.99 11.97 -23.64
CA SER A 91 -16.16 12.34 -24.45
C SER A 91 -15.92 13.55 -25.35
N LEU A 92 -15.05 14.48 -24.93
CA LEU A 92 -14.62 15.64 -25.71
C LEU A 92 -13.51 15.31 -26.73
N GLY A 93 -13.02 14.07 -26.72
CA GLY A 93 -11.97 13.61 -27.63
C GLY A 93 -10.59 14.20 -27.30
N VAL A 94 -10.32 14.52 -26.02
CA VAL A 94 -9.01 15.06 -25.59
C VAL A 94 -7.88 14.12 -25.99
N PHE A 95 -8.07 12.81 -25.84
CA PHE A 95 -7.05 11.80 -26.17
C PHE A 95 -6.87 11.58 -27.67
N ASN A 96 -7.86 11.95 -28.50
CA ASN A 96 -7.78 11.74 -29.96
C ASN A 96 -6.72 12.62 -30.63
N SER A 97 -6.32 13.73 -29.99
CA SER A 97 -5.29 14.64 -30.52
C SER A 97 -3.88 14.34 -30.00
N VAL A 98 -3.74 13.35 -29.11
CA VAL A 98 -2.47 12.90 -28.57
C VAL A 98 -1.93 11.80 -29.48
N GLU A 99 -0.83 12.09 -30.18
CA GLU A 99 -0.21 11.20 -31.17
C GLU A 99 1.30 11.12 -30.92
N ASP A 100 1.90 9.95 -31.18
CA ASP A 100 3.36 9.69 -31.13
C ASP A 100 4.05 10.30 -29.89
N SER A 101 3.42 10.15 -28.72
CA SER A 101 3.84 10.80 -27.46
C SER A 101 3.98 9.80 -26.31
N LEU A 102 4.70 10.21 -25.27
CA LEU A 102 4.66 9.51 -23.98
C LEU A 102 3.51 10.06 -23.16
N VAL A 103 2.59 9.18 -22.75
CA VAL A 103 1.46 9.51 -21.89
C VAL A 103 1.70 8.91 -20.51
N ILE A 104 1.68 9.76 -19.49
CA ILE A 104 1.69 9.40 -18.08
C ILE A 104 0.28 9.64 -17.54
N MET A 105 -0.40 8.56 -17.18
CA MET A 105 -1.72 8.57 -16.57
C MET A 105 -1.56 8.24 -15.09
N GLU A 106 -1.77 9.21 -14.20
CA GLU A 106 -1.72 9.01 -12.75
C GLU A 106 -3.11 9.04 -12.15
N LEU A 107 -3.52 7.92 -11.55
CA LEU A 107 -4.79 7.83 -10.85
C LEU A 107 -4.56 7.24 -9.46
N ARG A 108 -4.65 8.08 -8.42
CA ARG A 108 -4.50 7.73 -7.02
C ARG A 108 -5.82 7.39 -6.35
N SER A 109 -6.94 7.89 -6.87
CA SER A 109 -8.28 7.67 -6.32
C SER A 109 -9.21 7.12 -7.41
N MET A 110 -9.06 5.82 -7.74
CA MET A 110 -9.81 5.21 -8.84
C MET A 110 -11.13 4.57 -8.37
N SER A 111 -12.24 4.89 -9.03
CA SER A 111 -13.51 4.17 -8.91
C SER A 111 -13.62 3.06 -9.97
N GLN A 112 -14.48 2.06 -9.73
CA GLN A 112 -14.72 0.99 -10.71
C GLN A 112 -15.24 1.50 -12.07
N GLU A 113 -15.97 2.61 -12.07
CA GLU A 113 -16.47 3.24 -13.30
C GLU A 113 -15.32 3.67 -14.24
N ASN A 114 -14.13 3.92 -13.70
CA ASN A 114 -12.95 4.28 -14.50
C ASN A 114 -12.36 3.08 -15.24
N TYR A 115 -12.59 1.84 -14.82
CA TYR A 115 -11.88 0.67 -15.38
C TYR A 115 -12.18 0.44 -16.86
N ALA A 116 -13.46 0.38 -17.23
CA ALA A 116 -13.87 0.23 -18.63
C ALA A 116 -13.49 1.46 -19.46
N LEU A 117 -13.56 2.65 -18.87
CA LEU A 117 -13.17 3.88 -19.53
C LEU A 117 -11.66 3.93 -19.82
N LEU A 118 -10.83 3.41 -18.92
CA LEU A 118 -9.39 3.35 -19.10
C LEU A 118 -8.99 2.39 -20.21
N GLU A 119 -9.71 1.28 -20.37
CA GLU A 119 -9.52 0.38 -21.50
C GLU A 119 -9.73 1.13 -22.83
N ASP A 120 -10.86 1.83 -22.96
CA ASP A 120 -11.19 2.68 -24.11
C ASP A 120 -10.13 3.77 -24.37
N VAL A 121 -9.71 4.49 -23.32
CA VAL A 121 -8.71 5.56 -23.42
C VAL A 121 -7.36 5.00 -23.87
N PHE A 122 -6.91 3.88 -23.29
CA PHE A 122 -5.63 3.29 -23.62
C PHE A 122 -5.64 2.74 -25.05
N ASP A 123 -6.74 2.15 -25.51
CA ASP A 123 -6.89 1.68 -26.89
C ASP A 123 -6.74 2.82 -27.91
N VAL A 124 -7.34 3.99 -27.64
CA VAL A 124 -7.15 5.20 -28.46
C VAL A 124 -5.69 5.61 -28.49
N LEU A 125 -5.04 5.72 -27.33
CA LEU A 125 -3.64 6.14 -27.23
C LEU A 125 -2.69 5.17 -27.93
N LYS A 126 -2.89 3.85 -27.80
CA LYS A 126 -2.10 2.84 -28.50
C LYS A 126 -2.30 2.91 -30.01
N THR A 127 -3.53 3.14 -30.47
CA THR A 127 -3.83 3.33 -31.89
C THR A 127 -3.11 4.55 -32.47
N ASN A 128 -2.94 5.59 -31.65
CA ASN A 128 -2.25 6.83 -31.99
C ASN A 128 -0.71 6.75 -31.83
N GLY A 129 -0.14 5.57 -31.63
CA GLY A 129 1.32 5.38 -31.53
C GLY A 129 1.95 5.80 -30.21
N CYS A 130 1.14 6.06 -29.17
CA CYS A 130 1.65 6.50 -27.88
C CYS A 130 2.23 5.36 -27.03
N LYS A 131 3.17 5.72 -26.16
CA LYS A 131 3.61 4.91 -25.02
C LYS A 131 2.85 5.31 -23.77
N ILE A 132 2.46 4.33 -22.98
CA ILE A 132 1.61 4.55 -21.80
C ILE A 132 2.33 4.09 -20.54
N MET A 133 2.58 5.04 -19.64
CA MET A 133 2.92 4.79 -18.24
C MET A 133 1.67 5.00 -17.39
N PHE A 134 1.32 4.00 -16.60
CA PHE A 134 0.20 4.09 -15.67
C PHE A 134 0.72 4.12 -14.23
N LEU A 135 0.56 5.25 -13.56
CA LEU A 135 0.87 5.43 -12.14
C LEU A 135 -0.41 5.23 -11.33
N ASN A 136 -0.44 4.20 -10.50
CA ASN A 136 -1.66 3.72 -9.87
C ASN A 136 -1.54 3.79 -8.35
N GLY A 137 -2.38 4.56 -7.68
CA GLY A 137 -2.42 4.62 -6.21
C GLY A 137 -3.31 3.55 -5.56
N VAL A 138 -3.90 2.65 -6.36
CA VAL A 138 -4.75 1.55 -5.88
C VAL A 138 -4.06 0.22 -6.19
N GLU A 139 -3.88 -0.64 -5.19
CA GLU A 139 -3.35 -2.00 -5.41
C GLU A 139 -4.20 -2.77 -6.44
N GLU A 140 -3.56 -3.47 -7.38
CA GLU A 140 -4.24 -4.15 -8.48
C GLU A 140 -5.22 -5.21 -7.98
N VAL A 141 -4.88 -5.90 -6.88
CA VAL A 141 -5.78 -6.87 -6.24
C VAL A 141 -7.03 -6.20 -5.63
N LYS A 142 -6.99 -4.89 -5.32
CA LYS A 142 -8.18 -4.12 -4.88
C LYS A 142 -9.14 -3.84 -6.04
N MET A 143 -8.67 -3.92 -7.28
CA MET A 143 -9.52 -3.78 -8.47
C MET A 143 -10.30 -5.06 -8.78
N LEU A 144 -9.91 -6.18 -8.16
CA LEU A 144 -10.56 -7.46 -8.35
C LEU A 144 -11.78 -7.61 -7.42
N PRO A 145 -12.84 -8.30 -7.86
CA PRO A 145 -13.88 -8.76 -6.96
C PRO A 145 -13.27 -9.61 -5.84
N MET A 146 -13.70 -9.38 -4.59
CA MET A 146 -13.02 -9.98 -3.42
C MET A 146 -13.08 -11.51 -3.38
N TRP A 147 -13.93 -12.15 -4.17
CA TRP A 147 -14.03 -13.61 -4.31
C TRP A 147 -13.05 -14.22 -5.32
N GLN A 148 -12.26 -13.41 -6.03
CA GLN A 148 -11.32 -13.88 -7.03
C GLN A 148 -9.95 -14.20 -6.45
N SER A 149 -9.28 -15.14 -7.10
CA SER A 149 -8.00 -15.72 -6.66
C SER A 149 -6.81 -15.38 -7.57
N ASP A 150 -7.01 -14.73 -8.72
CA ASP A 150 -5.92 -14.35 -9.63
C ASP A 150 -6.27 -13.14 -10.52
N PHE A 151 -5.22 -12.47 -11.01
CA PHE A 151 -5.29 -11.26 -11.85
C PHE A 151 -5.96 -11.45 -13.22
N TYR A 152 -6.00 -12.67 -13.75
CA TYR A 152 -6.42 -12.94 -15.13
C TYR A 152 -7.89 -13.38 -15.21
N SER A 153 -8.58 -13.43 -14.08
CA SER A 153 -9.94 -13.97 -13.96
C SER A 153 -11.06 -12.93 -14.12
N THR A 154 -10.73 -11.64 -14.29
CA THR A 154 -11.69 -10.55 -14.52
C THR A 154 -11.31 -9.67 -15.71
N ASP A 155 -12.25 -8.85 -16.15
CA ASP A 155 -12.00 -7.74 -17.08
C ASP A 155 -11.71 -6.42 -16.36
N ASP A 156 -11.94 -6.33 -15.03
CA ASP A 156 -11.85 -5.09 -14.25
C ASP A 156 -10.46 -4.44 -14.23
N ASN A 157 -9.38 -5.23 -14.31
CA ASN A 157 -8.01 -4.72 -14.41
C ASN A 157 -7.42 -4.92 -15.82
N ARG A 158 -8.21 -5.32 -16.84
CA ARG A 158 -7.70 -5.69 -18.17
C ARG A 158 -7.01 -4.56 -18.91
N PHE A 159 -7.42 -3.31 -18.66
CA PHE A 159 -6.79 -2.13 -19.23
C PHE A 159 -5.27 -2.05 -18.94
N LEU A 160 -4.79 -2.70 -17.86
CA LEU A 160 -3.36 -2.76 -17.54
C LEU A 160 -2.52 -3.51 -18.59
N GLU A 161 -3.14 -4.40 -19.39
CA GLU A 161 -2.47 -5.08 -20.50
C GLU A 161 -2.08 -4.10 -21.63
N SER A 162 -2.78 -2.96 -21.73
CA SER A 162 -2.51 -1.93 -22.74
C SER A 162 -1.42 -0.95 -22.31
N ALA A 163 -1.09 -0.88 -21.02
CA ALA A 163 -0.01 -0.04 -20.51
C ALA A 163 1.37 -0.65 -20.87
N ASP A 164 2.35 0.20 -21.20
CA ASP A 164 3.72 -0.25 -21.45
C ASP A 164 4.50 -0.47 -20.14
N ILE A 165 4.11 0.25 -19.08
CA ILE A 165 4.54 0.01 -17.70
C ILE A 165 3.46 0.45 -16.72
N HIS A 166 3.25 -0.36 -15.68
CA HIS A 166 2.39 -0.05 -14.54
C HIS A 166 3.26 0.14 -13.30
N VAL A 167 3.18 1.32 -12.68
CA VAL A 167 3.81 1.62 -11.39
C VAL A 167 2.72 1.69 -10.33
N ASN A 168 2.73 0.73 -9.41
CA ASN A 168 1.75 0.59 -8.34
C ASN A 168 2.29 1.23 -7.05
N LEU A 169 1.73 2.38 -6.68
CA LEU A 169 2.13 3.19 -5.54
C LEU A 169 1.47 2.76 -4.21
N ASP A 170 0.50 1.84 -4.24
CA ASP A 170 -0.17 1.33 -3.03
C ASP A 170 0.74 0.33 -2.29
N ILE A 171 1.67 0.84 -1.49
CA ILE A 171 2.54 0.03 -0.64
C ILE A 171 1.91 -0.27 0.73
N PHE A 172 0.84 0.44 1.08
CA PHE A 172 0.10 0.27 2.33
C PHE A 172 -0.58 -1.10 2.40
N SER A 173 -1.13 -1.58 1.29
CA SER A 173 -1.70 -2.93 1.20
C SER A 173 -0.68 -4.01 1.54
N VAL A 174 0.57 -3.86 1.09
CA VAL A 174 1.65 -4.82 1.36
C VAL A 174 2.12 -4.75 2.81
N PHE A 175 2.14 -3.54 3.38
CA PHE A 175 2.43 -3.35 4.81
C PHE A 175 1.45 -4.11 5.70
N ILE A 176 0.16 -3.98 5.44
CA ILE A 176 -0.87 -4.71 6.19
C ILE A 176 -0.72 -6.22 5.96
N ASP A 177 -0.60 -6.66 4.70
CA ASP A 177 -0.48 -8.09 4.38
C ASP A 177 0.70 -8.75 5.10
N THR A 178 1.83 -8.05 5.15
CA THR A 178 3.04 -8.47 5.86
C THR A 178 2.76 -8.71 7.34
N ILE A 179 2.11 -7.76 8.03
CA ILE A 179 1.82 -7.89 9.45
C ILE A 179 0.96 -9.12 9.68
N PHE A 180 -0.12 -9.28 8.92
CA PHE A 180 -1.01 -10.44 9.09
C PHE A 180 -0.32 -11.78 8.79
N GLU A 181 0.61 -11.83 7.81
CA GLU A 181 1.39 -13.04 7.53
C GLU A 181 2.32 -13.41 8.69
N MET A 182 2.78 -12.43 9.47
CA MET A 182 3.65 -12.68 10.62
C MET A 182 2.92 -13.28 11.82
N TYR A 183 1.61 -13.04 11.96
CA TYR A 183 0.81 -13.44 13.13
C TYR A 183 -0.23 -14.53 12.85
N GLU A 184 -0.24 -15.07 11.63
CA GLU A 184 -0.98 -16.29 11.35
C GLU A 184 -0.14 -17.52 11.70
N ASP A 185 -0.82 -18.56 12.17
CA ASP A 185 -0.25 -19.89 12.27
C ASP A 185 -0.74 -20.79 11.12
N ASP A 186 -0.27 -22.04 11.07
CA ASP A 186 -0.69 -23.02 10.06
C ASP A 186 -2.22 -23.29 10.09
N ALA A 187 -2.94 -22.89 11.14
CA ALA A 187 -4.37 -23.09 11.36
C ALA A 187 -5.22 -21.80 11.18
N GLY A 188 -4.59 -20.62 11.06
CA GLY A 188 -5.22 -19.32 10.82
C GLY A 188 -4.83 -18.24 11.83
N MET A 189 -5.79 -17.38 12.20
CA MET A 189 -5.62 -16.39 13.27
C MET A 189 -6.32 -16.86 14.55
N ASP A 190 -5.57 -17.10 15.62
CA ASP A 190 -6.06 -17.45 16.95
C ASP A 190 -5.30 -16.65 18.01
N SER A 191 -6.00 -16.22 19.06
CA SER A 191 -5.40 -15.64 20.26
C SER A 191 -4.52 -14.42 19.96
N VAL A 192 -5.03 -13.56 19.06
CA VAL A 192 -4.40 -12.31 18.61
C VAL A 192 -5.12 -11.09 19.19
N THR A 193 -4.37 -10.12 19.69
CA THR A 193 -4.85 -8.77 20.00
C THR A 193 -4.19 -7.75 19.09
N ILE A 194 -5.03 -6.98 18.39
CA ILE A 194 -4.60 -5.92 17.48
C ILE A 194 -4.91 -4.57 18.13
N LEU A 195 -3.87 -3.78 18.41
CA LEU A 195 -3.99 -2.41 18.90
C LEU A 195 -3.84 -1.45 17.72
N LEU A 196 -4.90 -0.71 17.39
CA LEU A 196 -4.89 0.23 16.29
C LEU A 196 -4.77 1.64 16.82
N ASP A 197 -4.04 2.48 16.10
CA ASP A 197 -4.31 3.91 16.17
C ASP A 197 -5.73 4.20 15.62
N GLY A 198 -6.23 5.39 15.92
CA GLY A 198 -7.54 5.86 15.46
C GLY A 198 -7.55 6.38 14.03
N SER A 199 -6.48 6.20 13.24
CA SER A 199 -6.43 6.67 11.85
C SER A 199 -7.20 5.74 10.89
N PHE A 200 -7.22 4.43 11.19
CA PHE A 200 -7.88 3.40 10.37
C PHE A 200 -9.41 3.47 10.35
N LEU A 201 -9.99 4.14 11.33
CA LEU A 201 -11.37 3.91 11.75
C LEU A 201 -12.11 5.22 12.06
N TRP A 202 -11.51 6.38 11.78
CA TRP A 202 -12.01 7.66 12.27
C TRP A 202 -13.42 8.00 11.75
N ASN A 203 -13.68 7.74 10.47
CA ASN A 203 -14.99 8.02 9.87
C ASN A 203 -16.03 6.99 10.34
N GLU A 204 -15.59 5.77 10.60
CA GLU A 204 -16.39 4.62 10.94
C GLU A 204 -16.80 4.63 12.42
N LEU A 205 -15.87 4.93 13.33
CA LEU A 205 -16.09 5.06 14.79
C LEU A 205 -17.15 6.10 15.13
N SER A 206 -17.21 7.18 14.35
CA SER A 206 -18.17 8.25 14.59
C SER A 206 -19.56 7.97 14.01
N TYR A 207 -19.65 7.11 12.97
CA TYR A 207 -20.87 6.91 12.19
C TYR A 207 -21.56 5.57 12.48
N TYR A 208 -20.79 4.49 12.66
CA TYR A 208 -21.29 3.14 12.83
C TYR A 208 -20.93 2.63 14.23
N GLY A 209 -21.92 2.51 15.11
CA GLY A 209 -21.70 1.93 16.42
C GLY A 209 -21.13 0.49 16.34
N PHE A 210 -20.12 0.21 17.14
CA PHE A 210 -19.57 -1.13 17.35
C PHE A 210 -20.34 -1.86 18.46
N PRO A 211 -20.57 -3.19 18.37
CA PRO A 211 -20.10 -4.14 17.36
C PRO A 211 -21.01 -4.32 16.14
N GLY A 212 -22.06 -3.52 16.01
CA GLY A 212 -23.00 -3.59 14.87
C GLY A 212 -22.30 -3.46 13.53
N TYR A 213 -21.25 -2.62 13.46
CA TYR A 213 -20.39 -2.52 12.30
C TYR A 213 -19.75 -3.85 11.89
N ILE A 214 -19.16 -4.62 12.82
CA ILE A 214 -18.51 -5.90 12.50
C ILE A 214 -19.55 -6.94 12.05
N ASN A 215 -20.71 -7.01 12.73
CA ASN A 215 -21.78 -7.94 12.36
C ASN A 215 -22.38 -7.64 10.99
N GLY A 216 -22.52 -6.37 10.62
CA GLY A 216 -23.05 -5.93 9.34
C GLY A 216 -22.04 -5.94 8.20
N TRP A 217 -20.80 -6.42 8.43
CA TRP A 217 -19.74 -6.40 7.42
C TRP A 217 -20.12 -7.19 6.16
N GLY A 218 -20.79 -8.34 6.30
CA GLY A 218 -21.20 -9.16 5.16
C GLY A 218 -22.18 -8.46 4.21
N ASP A 219 -23.14 -7.70 4.75
CA ASP A 219 -24.08 -6.93 3.93
C ASP A 219 -23.37 -5.73 3.29
N ARG A 220 -22.52 -5.03 4.05
CA ARG A 220 -21.69 -3.95 3.52
C ARG A 220 -20.76 -4.44 2.43
N TYR A 221 -20.22 -5.65 2.52
CA TYR A 221 -19.42 -6.24 1.46
C TYR A 221 -20.18 -6.30 0.12
N TYR A 222 -21.48 -6.60 0.14
CA TYR A 222 -22.33 -6.59 -1.06
C TYR A 222 -22.83 -5.20 -1.46
N GLU A 223 -22.74 -4.19 -0.60
CA GLU A 223 -23.13 -2.82 -0.88
C GLU A 223 -21.92 -1.93 -1.25
N ASN A 224 -20.74 -2.25 -0.73
CA ASN A 224 -19.44 -1.59 -0.90
C ASN A 224 -18.67 -2.11 -2.12
N TYR A 225 -19.35 -2.65 -3.13
CA TYR A 225 -18.76 -2.85 -4.47
C TYR A 225 -18.02 -1.60 -4.99
N SER A 226 -18.29 -0.42 -4.42
CA SER A 226 -17.79 0.88 -4.87
C SER A 226 -16.44 1.32 -4.33
N TYR A 227 -15.76 0.61 -3.41
CA TYR A 227 -14.59 1.19 -2.72
C TYR A 227 -13.27 0.43 -2.94
N ALA A 228 -12.44 1.01 -3.80
CA ALA A 228 -10.99 0.82 -3.86
C ALA A 228 -10.24 1.61 -2.76
N GLY A 229 -10.92 2.07 -1.71
CA GLY A 229 -10.35 2.89 -0.63
C GLY A 229 -9.63 2.07 0.45
N ASP A 230 -8.66 2.69 1.12
CA ASP A 230 -7.92 2.12 2.26
C ASP A 230 -8.75 2.09 3.53
N THR A 231 -9.81 1.29 3.52
CA THR A 231 -10.74 1.15 4.65
C THR A 231 -10.34 -0.01 5.55
N PHE A 232 -10.65 0.11 6.84
CA PHE A 232 -10.52 -0.96 7.83
C PHE A 232 -11.20 -2.27 7.40
N ASP A 233 -12.35 -2.18 6.72
CA ASP A 233 -13.10 -3.33 6.21
C ASP A 233 -12.25 -4.18 5.24
N TYR A 234 -11.51 -3.54 4.33
CA TYR A 234 -10.69 -4.24 3.33
C TYR A 234 -9.40 -4.79 3.95
N HIS A 235 -8.72 -3.99 4.76
CA HIS A 235 -7.37 -4.29 5.25
C HIS A 235 -7.35 -5.26 6.42
N ILE A 236 -8.37 -5.27 7.28
CA ILE A 236 -8.37 -6.09 8.51
C ILE A 236 -9.49 -7.13 8.50
N LEU A 237 -10.74 -6.72 8.31
CA LEU A 237 -11.87 -7.65 8.40
C LEU A 237 -11.87 -8.70 7.28
N ARG A 238 -11.33 -8.37 6.10
CA ARG A 238 -11.14 -9.34 5.00
C ARG A 238 -10.27 -10.52 5.41
N TYR A 239 -9.13 -10.28 6.08
CA TYR A 239 -8.22 -11.35 6.52
C TYR A 239 -8.94 -12.31 7.46
N ILE A 240 -9.62 -11.74 8.47
CA ILE A 240 -10.35 -12.52 9.46
C ILE A 240 -11.48 -13.32 8.80
N ARG A 241 -12.19 -12.71 7.84
CA ARG A 241 -13.27 -13.38 7.09
C ARG A 241 -12.76 -14.57 6.29
N TYR A 242 -11.62 -14.43 5.61
CA TYR A 242 -11.01 -15.51 4.86
C TYR A 242 -10.82 -16.75 5.74
N TYR A 243 -10.28 -16.56 6.95
CA TYR A 243 -10.10 -17.65 7.92
C TYR A 243 -11.40 -18.23 8.45
N MET A 244 -12.41 -17.38 8.73
CA MET A 244 -13.75 -17.83 9.13
C MET A 244 -14.38 -18.78 8.09
N GLN A 245 -14.17 -18.52 6.80
CA GLN A 245 -14.70 -19.37 5.73
C GLN A 245 -13.97 -20.72 5.66
N GLY A 246 -12.65 -20.72 5.84
CA GLY A 246 -11.86 -21.94 5.92
C GLY A 246 -12.24 -22.83 7.10
N ALA A 247 -12.52 -22.24 8.26
CA ALA A 247 -12.95 -22.96 9.46
C ALA A 247 -14.36 -23.58 9.30
N GLY A 248 -15.27 -22.86 8.61
CA GLY A 248 -16.66 -23.28 8.41
C GLY A 248 -17.50 -23.25 9.70
N GLY A 249 -18.83 -23.27 9.56
CA GLY A 249 -19.75 -23.41 10.70
C GLY A 249 -20.05 -22.13 11.50
N TYR A 250 -19.56 -20.97 11.09
CA TYR A 250 -19.87 -19.67 11.71
C TYR A 250 -20.79 -18.84 10.81
N ASN A 251 -21.83 -18.26 11.41
CA ASN A 251 -22.77 -17.36 10.72
C ASN A 251 -22.50 -15.87 10.98
N SER A 252 -21.60 -15.55 11.92
CA SER A 252 -21.20 -14.19 12.27
C SER A 252 -19.68 -14.10 12.39
N LEU A 253 -19.11 -13.00 11.87
CA LEU A 253 -17.70 -12.65 12.02
C LEU A 253 -17.37 -12.39 13.49
N LEU A 254 -18.27 -11.75 14.23
CA LEU A 254 -18.12 -11.50 15.66
C LEU A 254 -18.05 -12.81 16.46
N ASP A 255 -18.91 -13.79 16.15
CA ASP A 255 -18.90 -15.09 16.81
C ASP A 255 -17.59 -15.85 16.54
N PHE A 256 -17.09 -15.78 15.30
CA PHE A 256 -15.80 -16.36 14.93
C PHE A 256 -14.65 -15.69 15.68
N MET A 257 -14.58 -14.36 15.69
CA MET A 257 -13.54 -13.61 16.42
C MET A 257 -13.57 -13.90 17.92
N ASN A 258 -14.74 -13.94 18.54
CA ASN A 258 -14.87 -14.31 19.95
C ASN A 258 -14.42 -15.75 20.22
N TYR A 259 -14.74 -16.70 19.33
CA TYR A 259 -14.32 -18.09 19.47
C TYR A 259 -12.79 -18.22 19.36
N MET A 260 -12.20 -17.58 18.35
CA MET A 260 -10.75 -17.57 18.07
C MET A 260 -9.99 -16.59 18.97
N GLN A 261 -10.63 -15.98 19.97
CA GLN A 261 -10.02 -14.98 20.86
C GLN A 261 -9.31 -13.84 20.11
N ILE A 262 -9.80 -13.44 18.93
CA ILE A 262 -9.27 -12.29 18.18
C ILE A 262 -9.88 -11.03 18.78
N LYS A 263 -9.02 -10.13 19.28
CA LYS A 263 -9.42 -8.86 19.90
C LYS A 263 -8.90 -7.69 19.08
N ILE A 264 -9.71 -6.64 18.94
CA ILE A 264 -9.28 -5.40 18.27
C ILE A 264 -9.64 -4.22 19.15
N PHE A 265 -8.62 -3.43 19.49
CA PHE A 265 -8.76 -2.19 20.24
C PHE A 265 -8.30 -1.02 19.39
N CYS A 266 -8.98 0.12 19.49
CA CYS A 266 -8.64 1.31 18.72
C CYS A 266 -8.45 2.51 19.64
N TYR A 267 -7.37 3.26 19.43
CA TYR A 267 -7.04 4.45 20.21
C TYR A 267 -8.08 5.55 19.97
N ALA A 268 -8.79 5.93 21.03
CA ALA A 268 -9.87 6.91 21.00
C ALA A 268 -9.42 8.32 21.44
N GLY A 269 -8.14 8.51 21.73
CA GLY A 269 -7.59 9.76 22.27
C GLY A 269 -7.65 9.83 23.80
N ASN A 270 -6.90 10.75 24.38
CA ASN A 270 -6.82 10.95 25.84
C ASN A 270 -6.52 9.66 26.62
N ASP A 271 -5.51 8.89 26.20
CA ASP A 271 -5.09 7.69 26.92
C ASP A 271 -6.17 6.61 27.03
N THR A 272 -7.03 6.49 26.01
CA THR A 272 -8.08 5.48 25.99
C THR A 272 -8.10 4.64 24.72
N TYR A 273 -8.45 3.36 24.90
CA TYR A 273 -8.70 2.41 23.82
C TYR A 273 -10.14 1.88 23.90
N MET A 274 -10.80 1.81 22.75
CA MET A 274 -12.12 1.19 22.61
C MET A 274 -11.98 -0.24 22.08
N ASN A 275 -12.57 -1.22 22.76
CA ASN A 275 -12.74 -2.56 22.24
C ASN A 275 -13.81 -2.55 21.14
N LEU A 276 -13.43 -2.85 19.90
CA LEU A 276 -14.34 -2.77 18.75
C LEU A 276 -15.36 -3.91 18.70
N LEU A 277 -15.19 -4.97 19.50
CA LEU A 277 -16.10 -6.11 19.57
C LEU A 277 -17.18 -5.94 20.65
N THR A 278 -16.91 -5.11 21.67
CA THR A 278 -17.83 -4.90 22.79
C THR A 278 -18.32 -3.44 22.90
N GLY A 279 -17.57 -2.48 22.35
CA GLY A 279 -17.77 -1.04 22.51
C GLY A 279 -17.28 -0.50 23.86
N GLU A 280 -16.67 -1.33 24.70
CA GLU A 280 -16.13 -0.92 26.00
C GLU A 280 -14.88 -0.05 25.82
N ILE A 281 -14.69 0.90 26.74
CA ILE A 281 -13.56 1.83 26.74
C ILE A 281 -12.68 1.51 27.95
N TYR A 282 -11.38 1.47 27.71
CA TYR A 282 -10.35 1.18 28.69
C TYR A 282 -9.33 2.31 28.71
N CYS A 283 -8.88 2.72 29.89
CA CYS A 283 -7.83 3.72 30.05
C CYS A 283 -6.45 3.05 30.08
N THR A 284 -5.45 3.68 29.49
CA THR A 284 -4.05 3.24 29.51
C THR A 284 -3.23 3.91 30.61
N ASP A 285 -3.80 4.87 31.34
CA ASP A 285 -3.13 5.60 32.41
C ASP A 285 -3.43 5.06 33.81
N GLY A 286 -2.49 5.28 34.74
CA GLY A 286 -2.68 5.02 36.17
C GLY A 286 -3.06 3.58 36.53
N TRP A 287 -3.97 3.42 37.50
CA TRP A 287 -4.42 2.10 37.99
C TRP A 287 -5.30 1.36 36.98
N ASP A 288 -5.99 2.09 36.10
CA ASP A 288 -6.95 1.54 35.14
C ASP A 288 -6.23 0.83 33.97
N SER A 289 -4.95 1.11 33.77
CA SER A 289 -4.07 0.40 32.82
C SER A 289 -4.01 -1.11 33.02
N TYR A 290 -4.17 -1.60 34.26
CA TYR A 290 -4.20 -3.04 34.53
C TYR A 290 -5.50 -3.69 34.03
N GLU A 291 -6.63 -2.97 34.05
CA GLU A 291 -7.87 -3.46 33.46
C GLU A 291 -7.74 -3.59 31.93
N PHE A 292 -7.08 -2.61 31.30
CA PHE A 292 -6.77 -2.71 29.87
C PHE A 292 -5.82 -3.86 29.57
N TYR A 293 -4.77 -4.06 30.37
CA TYR A 293 -3.86 -5.19 30.23
C TYR A 293 -4.59 -6.53 30.31
N GLU A 294 -5.47 -6.73 31.30
CA GLU A 294 -6.24 -7.97 31.41
C GLU A 294 -7.20 -8.17 30.22
N ALA A 295 -7.82 -7.08 29.74
CA ALA A 295 -8.72 -7.14 28.59
C ALA A 295 -7.96 -7.46 27.28
N ALA A 296 -6.80 -6.85 27.07
CA ALA A 296 -6.01 -6.93 25.85
C ALA A 296 -5.07 -8.15 25.81
N ALA A 297 -4.70 -8.73 26.95
CA ALA A 297 -3.75 -9.85 27.03
C ALA A 297 -4.17 -11.02 26.13
N ASN A 298 -3.21 -11.53 25.35
CA ASN A 298 -3.37 -12.66 24.44
C ASN A 298 -2.01 -13.30 24.14
N GLU A 299 -2.00 -14.41 23.40
CA GLU A 299 -0.75 -15.05 22.98
C GLU A 299 0.08 -14.13 22.07
N PHE A 300 -0.58 -13.50 21.11
CA PHE A 300 0.03 -12.54 20.20
C PHE A 300 -0.61 -11.17 20.38
N VAL A 301 0.20 -10.15 20.64
CA VAL A 301 -0.25 -8.75 20.70
C VAL A 301 0.68 -7.91 19.84
N PHE A 302 0.12 -6.99 19.06
CA PHE A 302 0.88 -6.02 18.29
C PHE A 302 0.06 -4.74 18.07
N ALA A 303 0.77 -3.65 17.79
CA ALA A 303 0.14 -2.38 17.43
C ALA A 303 0.38 -2.00 15.97
N ILE A 304 -0.60 -1.33 15.36
CA ILE A 304 -0.50 -0.76 14.01
C ILE A 304 -0.93 0.70 14.06
N GLY A 305 -0.12 1.60 13.48
CA GLY A 305 -0.47 3.01 13.33
C GLY A 305 -0.04 3.60 11.99
N THR A 306 -0.50 4.81 11.71
CA THR A 306 -0.15 5.55 10.50
C THR A 306 0.17 7.02 10.78
N SER A 307 0.85 7.68 9.85
CA SER A 307 1.10 9.12 9.89
C SER A 307 -0.10 9.98 9.45
N PHE A 308 -1.23 9.38 9.07
CA PHE A 308 -2.31 10.06 8.34
C PHE A 308 -2.99 11.19 9.12
N LYS A 309 -2.94 11.16 10.45
CA LYS A 309 -3.52 12.21 11.31
C LYS A 309 -2.52 13.30 11.70
N GLY A 310 -1.30 13.26 11.19
CA GLY A 310 -0.27 14.27 11.43
C GLY A 310 0.49 14.08 12.75
N LYS A 311 1.52 14.93 12.93
CA LYS A 311 2.51 14.81 14.01
C LYS A 311 1.92 14.90 15.41
N ASP A 312 1.01 15.85 15.65
CA ASP A 312 0.44 16.07 16.99
C ASP A 312 -0.33 14.82 17.48
N TYR A 313 -1.10 14.20 16.60
CA TYR A 313 -1.83 12.97 16.91
C TYR A 313 -0.88 11.78 17.10
N LEU A 314 0.12 11.66 16.23
CA LEU A 314 1.15 10.62 16.31
C LEU A 314 1.87 10.66 17.66
N ASP A 315 2.28 11.85 18.08
CA ASP A 315 2.98 12.05 19.35
C ASP A 315 2.08 11.71 20.53
N GLU A 316 0.81 12.10 20.50
CA GLU A 316 -0.15 11.73 21.54
C GLU A 316 -0.26 10.20 21.67
N TRP A 317 -0.53 9.51 20.54
CA TRP A 317 -0.73 8.06 20.53
C TRP A 317 0.53 7.29 20.92
N LEU A 318 1.69 7.61 20.34
CA LEU A 318 2.94 6.89 20.64
C LEU A 318 3.40 7.13 22.08
N ASN A 319 3.31 8.35 22.60
CA ASN A 319 3.67 8.60 24.00
C ASN A 319 2.77 7.82 24.95
N SER A 320 1.44 7.84 24.71
CA SER A 320 0.47 7.06 25.49
C SER A 320 0.79 5.56 25.47
N LEU A 321 1.09 5.02 24.29
CA LEU A 321 1.43 3.61 24.09
C LEU A 321 2.74 3.23 24.80
N VAL A 322 3.78 4.05 24.66
CA VAL A 322 5.09 3.80 25.29
C VAL A 322 4.98 3.87 26.81
N GLU A 323 4.31 4.89 27.37
CA GLU A 323 4.09 4.99 28.81
C GLU A 323 3.31 3.79 29.36
N TYR A 324 2.30 3.31 28.62
CA TYR A 324 1.55 2.11 28.95
C TYR A 324 2.41 0.85 28.96
N MET A 325 3.22 0.64 27.92
CA MET A 325 4.14 -0.51 27.82
C MET A 325 5.16 -0.51 28.96
N GLU A 326 5.73 0.65 29.28
CA GLU A 326 6.68 0.81 30.39
C GLU A 326 6.03 0.51 31.75
N MET A 327 4.83 1.03 31.99
CA MET A 327 4.12 0.87 33.26
C MET A 327 3.67 -0.57 33.51
N THR A 328 3.23 -1.27 32.46
CA THR A 328 2.72 -2.65 32.57
C THR A 328 3.81 -3.71 32.39
N GLU A 329 5.05 -3.29 32.07
CA GLU A 329 6.14 -4.18 31.67
C GLU A 329 5.73 -5.12 30.51
N TRP A 330 4.81 -4.64 29.64
CA TRP A 330 4.26 -5.41 28.54
C TRP A 330 4.89 -4.98 27.22
N ASP A 331 5.78 -5.82 26.69
CA ASP A 331 6.48 -5.57 25.44
C ASP A 331 5.78 -6.28 24.27
N PHE A 332 5.55 -5.54 23.19
CA PHE A 332 4.97 -6.03 21.95
C PHE A 332 5.38 -5.14 20.77
N PRO A 333 5.44 -5.70 19.55
CA PRO A 333 5.88 -4.97 18.38
C PRO A 333 4.86 -3.93 17.91
N VAL A 334 5.40 -2.83 17.39
CA VAL A 334 4.63 -1.71 16.82
C VAL A 334 5.03 -1.51 15.37
N TYR A 335 4.05 -1.65 14.48
CA TYR A 335 4.19 -1.46 13.05
C TYR A 335 3.64 -0.11 12.64
N PHE A 336 4.41 0.67 11.89
CA PHE A 336 4.06 2.04 11.58
C PHE A 336 4.20 2.36 10.09
N TYR A 337 3.11 2.84 9.50
CA TYR A 337 3.08 3.35 8.13
C TYR A 337 3.30 4.87 8.11
N ASN A 338 4.52 5.30 7.84
CA ASN A 338 4.91 6.70 7.74
C ASN A 338 4.75 7.23 6.30
N GLY A 339 3.52 7.26 5.80
CA GLY A 339 3.20 7.79 4.48
C GLY A 339 3.48 9.29 4.30
N SER A 340 3.67 10.02 5.40
CA SER A 340 3.85 11.49 5.42
C SER A 340 5.28 11.92 5.77
N ASP A 341 6.23 10.98 5.84
CA ASP A 341 7.65 11.22 6.18
C ASP A 341 7.84 12.08 7.45
N LEU A 342 7.04 11.79 8.48
CA LEU A 342 7.15 12.46 9.77
C LEU A 342 8.38 11.97 10.54
N THR A 343 9.01 12.86 11.30
CA THR A 343 10.05 12.45 12.25
C THR A 343 9.42 11.78 13.46
N ILE A 344 10.02 10.69 13.93
CA ILE A 344 9.53 9.92 15.09
C ILE A 344 10.53 10.07 16.23
N ASP A 345 10.08 10.67 17.32
CA ASP A 345 10.97 11.05 18.43
C ASP A 345 10.97 10.02 19.58
N ASN A 346 9.88 9.26 19.75
CA ASN A 346 9.68 8.34 20.88
C ASN A 346 9.12 6.98 20.43
N ALA A 347 9.96 6.20 19.74
CA ALA A 347 9.60 4.86 19.29
C ALA A 347 9.90 3.80 20.38
N PRO A 348 9.03 2.80 20.56
CA PRO A 348 9.31 1.64 21.42
C PRO A 348 10.47 0.79 20.86
N SER A 349 10.90 -0.20 21.66
CA SER A 349 12.08 -0.99 21.32
C SER A 349 11.91 -1.88 20.08
N GLU A 350 10.71 -2.46 19.89
CA GLU A 350 10.32 -3.23 18.72
C GLU A 350 9.44 -2.40 17.79
N PHE A 351 10.05 -1.43 17.10
CA PHE A 351 9.37 -0.52 16.20
C PHE A 351 9.76 -0.77 14.73
N TYR A 352 8.78 -1.07 13.89
CA TYR A 352 8.94 -1.40 12.48
C TYR A 352 8.26 -0.36 11.60
N GLU A 353 9.06 0.51 11.00
CA GLU A 353 8.59 1.63 10.18
C GLU A 353 8.75 1.34 8.69
N ILE A 354 7.75 1.73 7.89
CA ILE A 354 7.94 1.98 6.47
C ILE A 354 7.56 3.39 6.08
N HIS A 355 8.21 3.91 5.06
CA HIS A 355 7.93 5.21 4.47
C HIS A 355 6.98 5.07 3.27
N GLY A 356 6.30 6.17 2.95
CA GLY A 356 5.56 6.35 1.72
C GLY A 356 6.42 6.30 0.45
N THR A 357 5.82 6.64 -0.68
CA THR A 357 6.45 6.56 -2.01
C THR A 357 7.26 7.80 -2.41
N ASN A 358 7.31 8.83 -1.58
CA ASN A 358 7.95 10.11 -1.90
C ASN A 358 9.39 9.96 -2.41
N TYR A 359 10.23 9.20 -1.69
CA TYR A 359 11.62 8.99 -2.12
C TYR A 359 11.70 8.37 -3.51
N PHE A 360 10.88 7.35 -3.78
CA PHE A 360 10.82 6.70 -5.08
C PHE A 360 10.39 7.69 -6.18
N GLU A 361 9.31 8.43 -5.95
CA GLU A 361 8.75 9.37 -6.93
C GLU A 361 9.74 10.48 -7.31
N PHE A 362 10.55 10.96 -6.36
CA PHE A 362 11.52 12.02 -6.62
C PHE A 362 12.86 11.54 -7.16
N ASN A 363 13.30 10.32 -6.81
CA ASN A 363 14.69 9.89 -7.07
C ASN A 363 14.80 8.72 -8.04
N ILE A 364 13.74 7.94 -8.28
CA ILE A 364 13.80 6.70 -9.07
C ILE A 364 12.83 6.76 -10.24
N LEU A 365 11.59 7.20 -10.00
CA LEU A 365 10.59 7.36 -11.06
C LEU A 365 11.04 8.24 -12.25
N PRO A 366 11.83 9.33 -12.07
CA PRO A 366 12.30 10.13 -13.22
C PRO A 366 13.17 9.31 -14.19
N ASP A 367 13.97 8.37 -13.68
CA ASP A 367 14.81 7.50 -14.51
C ASP A 367 13.97 6.47 -15.27
N ILE A 368 12.90 5.95 -14.64
CA ILE A 368 11.94 5.05 -15.30
C ILE A 368 11.22 5.79 -16.44
N ILE A 369 10.75 7.01 -16.19
CA ILE A 369 10.10 7.85 -17.21
C ILE A 369 11.07 8.10 -18.36
N ARG A 370 12.33 8.43 -18.06
CA ARG A 370 13.35 8.65 -19.07
C ARG A 370 13.64 7.38 -19.89
N ALA A 371 13.80 6.24 -19.23
CA ALA A 371 14.03 4.97 -19.89
C ALA A 371 12.89 4.65 -20.88
N LEU A 372 11.65 4.85 -20.45
CA LEU A 372 10.48 4.65 -21.29
C LEU A 372 10.45 5.63 -22.48
N ALA A 373 10.74 6.92 -22.26
CA ALA A 373 10.79 7.93 -23.32
C ALA A 373 11.87 7.66 -24.40
N CYS A 374 12.89 6.88 -24.05
CA CYS A 374 13.98 6.45 -24.95
C CYS A 374 13.72 5.10 -25.64
N ASP A 375 12.57 4.45 -25.44
CA ASP A 375 12.33 3.05 -25.83
C ASP A 375 13.40 2.08 -25.28
N ALA A 376 13.89 2.34 -24.06
CA ALA A 376 14.82 1.44 -23.40
C ALA A 376 14.12 0.13 -22.96
N ASP A 377 14.91 -0.89 -22.65
CA ASP A 377 14.41 -2.13 -22.09
C ASP A 377 13.84 -1.90 -20.68
N MET A 378 12.53 -2.01 -20.55
CA MET A 378 11.82 -1.77 -19.29
C MET A 378 11.82 -2.99 -18.35
N SER A 379 12.25 -4.17 -18.81
CA SER A 379 12.23 -5.40 -17.99
C SER A 379 13.12 -5.32 -16.75
N VAL A 380 14.09 -4.40 -16.73
CA VAL A 380 14.94 -4.12 -15.56
C VAL A 380 14.18 -3.51 -14.39
N TYR A 381 13.00 -2.94 -14.64
CA TYR A 381 12.13 -2.34 -13.63
C TYR A 381 11.01 -3.28 -13.21
N ASP A 382 10.85 -4.45 -13.83
CA ASP A 382 9.83 -5.42 -13.47
C ASP A 382 10.20 -6.10 -12.15
N ASN A 383 9.51 -5.74 -11.07
CA ASN A 383 9.80 -6.23 -9.72
C ASN A 383 8.57 -6.72 -8.97
N TRP A 384 7.42 -6.76 -9.62
CA TRP A 384 6.16 -7.15 -9.00
C TRP A 384 5.32 -7.98 -9.96
N ALA A 385 4.58 -8.96 -9.43
CA ALA A 385 3.63 -9.71 -10.24
C ALA A 385 2.37 -8.86 -10.44
N GLY A 386 2.03 -8.59 -11.70
CA GLY A 386 0.81 -7.89 -12.09
C GLY A 386 0.39 -8.26 -13.49
N ARG A 387 -0.71 -7.68 -13.96
CA ARG A 387 -1.25 -7.96 -15.30
C ARG A 387 -0.50 -7.24 -16.43
N CYS A 388 0.13 -6.10 -16.13
CA CYS A 388 0.96 -5.38 -17.09
C CYS A 388 2.23 -6.19 -17.43
N PHE A 389 2.80 -5.97 -18.62
CA PHE A 389 4.05 -6.63 -19.02
C PHE A 389 5.24 -6.24 -18.15
N VAL A 390 5.25 -5.01 -17.64
CA VAL A 390 6.20 -4.55 -16.61
C VAL A 390 5.38 -3.96 -15.48
N THR A 391 5.44 -4.59 -14.31
CA THR A 391 4.81 -4.05 -13.10
C THR A 391 5.90 -3.69 -12.10
N HIS A 392 5.91 -2.42 -11.72
CA HIS A 392 6.82 -1.89 -10.71
C HIS A 392 6.06 -1.56 -9.44
N LYS A 393 6.60 -1.94 -8.29
CA LYS A 393 6.14 -1.50 -6.97
C LYS A 393 7.32 -0.90 -6.20
N PRO A 394 7.19 0.27 -5.56
CA PRO A 394 8.28 0.95 -4.87
C PRO A 394 8.55 0.33 -3.48
N ILE A 395 8.64 -0.99 -3.44
CA ILE A 395 9.03 -1.75 -2.25
C ILE A 395 10.43 -2.28 -2.51
N TYR A 396 11.37 -1.72 -1.75
CA TYR A 396 12.73 -2.23 -1.67
C TYR A 396 12.83 -3.05 -0.40
N ALA A 397 13.38 -4.27 -0.48
CA ALA A 397 13.54 -5.13 0.68
C ALA A 397 14.25 -4.36 1.81
N GLY A 398 13.52 -4.05 2.89
CA GLY A 398 14.05 -3.32 4.03
C GLY A 398 15.17 -4.10 4.74
N GLU A 399 15.90 -3.42 5.62
CA GLU A 399 16.91 -4.08 6.45
C GLU A 399 16.24 -5.20 7.27
N GLY A 400 16.75 -6.43 7.17
CA GLY A 400 16.15 -7.60 7.82
C GLY A 400 15.00 -8.29 7.05
N GLY A 401 14.54 -7.71 5.92
CA GLY A 401 13.56 -8.34 5.04
C GLY A 401 12.17 -8.52 5.65
N TRP A 402 11.78 -7.61 6.55
CA TRP A 402 10.53 -7.76 7.30
C TRP A 402 9.28 -7.52 6.46
N LEU A 403 9.36 -6.76 5.37
CA LEU A 403 8.28 -6.63 4.38
C LEU A 403 8.25 -7.80 3.41
N ASN A 404 7.05 -8.27 3.11
CA ASN A 404 6.83 -9.24 2.06
C ASN A 404 7.16 -8.67 0.68
N MET A 405 7.75 -9.51 -0.17
CA MET A 405 8.02 -9.18 -1.58
C MET A 405 6.84 -9.52 -2.50
N TYR A 406 5.67 -9.79 -1.94
CA TYR A 406 4.45 -10.14 -2.64
C TYR A 406 3.23 -9.76 -1.78
N MET A 407 2.04 -9.76 -2.38
CA MET A 407 0.77 -9.58 -1.68
C MET A 407 -0.11 -10.82 -1.85
N ARG A 408 -0.70 -11.31 -0.77
CA ARG A 408 -1.50 -12.54 -0.77
C ARG A 408 -2.91 -12.31 -1.31
N PHE A 409 -3.30 -13.18 -2.23
CA PHE A 409 -4.67 -13.28 -2.71
C PHE A 409 -5.53 -14.05 -1.71
N LEU A 410 -6.37 -13.34 -0.96
CA LEU A 410 -7.32 -13.93 -0.01
C LEU A 410 -8.75 -13.83 -0.57
N PRO A 411 -9.19 -14.81 -1.40
CA PRO A 411 -10.54 -14.83 -1.95
C PRO A 411 -11.58 -15.10 -0.86
N VAL A 412 -12.60 -14.25 -0.77
CA VAL A 412 -13.75 -14.44 0.13
C VAL A 412 -14.94 -14.93 -0.69
N LEU A 413 -15.43 -16.15 -0.42
CA LEU A 413 -16.58 -16.71 -1.13
C LEU A 413 -17.86 -15.91 -0.85
N PRO A 414 -18.76 -15.73 -1.84
CA PRO A 414 -20.10 -15.24 -1.59
C PRO A 414 -20.84 -16.15 -0.57
N ILE A 415 -21.60 -15.55 0.35
CA ILE A 415 -22.46 -16.21 1.34
C ILE A 415 -23.61 -16.96 0.65
#